data_AF-A0AA86V5B7-F1
#
_entry.id   AF-A0AA86V5B7-F1
#
_cell.length_a   1.000
_cell.length_b   1.000
_cell.length_c   1.000
_cell.angle_alpha   90.00
_cell.angle_beta   90.00
_cell.angle_gamma   90.00
#
_symmetry.space_group_name_H-M   'P 1'
#
loop_
_entity.id
_entity.type
_entity.pdbx_description
1 polymer ?
#
loop_
_entity_poly.entity_id
_entity_poly.type
_entity_poly.pdbx_seq_one_letter_code
_entity_poly.pdbx_strand_id
1 'polypeptide(L)'
;MQTLLIMGPSGSGKTTLMRAISDDIDVKQSIPQTGLHFIQIKRLEQLINIWEADQQLLSILKDKISGVILVVDSENVEQIVQLYENYIPVIKKHKYIVLVNQIGSTKADDRLFQLFKNVQSCDFKDTSSTRKIFDDWVINV
;
A
#
# COMPACT_ATOMS: atom_id res chain seq x y z
N MET A 1 4.84 9.09 -15.79
CA MET A 1 3.59 8.81 -15.06
C MET A 1 3.78 7.48 -14.36
N GLN A 2 3.70 7.46 -13.04
CA GLN A 2 3.95 6.28 -12.21
C GLN A 2 2.61 5.64 -11.85
N THR A 3 2.55 4.30 -11.76
CA THR A 3 1.34 3.59 -11.32
C THR A 3 1.67 2.69 -10.15
N LEU A 4 1.01 2.93 -9.03
CA LEU A 4 1.14 2.15 -7.80
C LEU A 4 -0.14 1.36 -7.54
N LEU A 5 0.03 0.17 -6.99
CA LEU A 5 -1.07 -0.64 -6.48
C LEU A 5 -1.01 -0.71 -4.96
N ILE A 6 -2.15 -0.49 -4.31
CA ILE A 6 -2.34 -0.79 -2.89
C ILE A 6 -3.10 -2.11 -2.82
N MET A 7 -2.49 -3.12 -2.21
CA MET A 7 -3.03 -4.47 -2.10
C MET A 7 -2.95 -4.95 -0.66
N GLY A 8 -3.79 -5.92 -0.30
CA GLY A 8 -3.76 -6.55 1.02
C GLY A 8 -5.11 -7.09 1.45
N PRO A 9 -5.15 -7.90 2.51
CA PRO A 9 -6.37 -8.52 3.02
C PRO A 9 -7.50 -7.54 3.36
N SER A 10 -8.72 -8.05 3.44
CA SER A 10 -9.86 -7.23 3.89
C SER A 10 -9.62 -6.72 5.31
N GLY A 11 -10.02 -5.47 5.58
CA GLY A 11 -9.84 -4.84 6.89
C GLY A 11 -8.42 -4.37 7.22
N SER A 12 -7.41 -4.53 6.33
CA SER A 12 -6.03 -4.15 6.63
C SER A 12 -5.76 -2.63 6.69
N GLY A 13 -6.71 -1.80 6.28
CA GLY A 13 -6.59 -0.33 6.29
C GLY A 13 -6.21 0.31 4.95
N LYS A 14 -6.29 -0.42 3.82
CA LYS A 14 -5.99 0.10 2.46
C LYS A 14 -6.69 1.42 2.13
N THR A 15 -8.01 1.47 2.28
CA THR A 15 -8.78 2.70 2.00
C THR A 15 -8.41 3.83 2.96
N THR A 16 -8.09 3.53 4.21
CA THR A 16 -7.59 4.52 5.19
C THR A 16 -6.24 5.09 4.76
N LEU A 17 -5.32 4.23 4.32
CA LEU A 17 -4.03 4.63 3.76
C LEU A 17 -4.21 5.53 2.53
N MET A 18 -5.10 5.16 1.59
CA MET A 18 -5.39 5.99 0.41
C MET A 18 -5.87 7.39 0.79
N ARG A 19 -6.76 7.49 1.79
CA ARG A 19 -7.25 8.77 2.30
C ARG A 19 -6.13 9.59 2.95
N ALA A 20 -5.32 8.95 3.79
CA ALA A 20 -4.17 9.59 4.42
C ALA A 20 -3.16 10.14 3.40
N ILE A 21 -2.99 9.46 2.27
CA ILE A 21 -2.17 9.95 1.15
C ILE A 21 -2.88 11.11 0.43
N SER A 22 -4.20 11.03 0.19
CA SER A 22 -4.95 11.98 -0.64
C SER A 22 -5.27 13.33 0.03
N ASP A 23 -5.42 13.38 1.35
CA ASP A 23 -6.04 14.51 2.07
C ASP A 23 -5.21 15.83 2.09
N ASP A 24 -4.03 15.87 1.46
CA ASP A 24 -3.21 17.09 1.33
C ASP A 24 -2.63 17.23 -0.09
N ILE A 25 -3.42 16.83 -1.10
CA ILE A 25 -3.05 16.84 -2.53
C ILE A 25 -4.18 17.48 -3.31
N ASP A 26 -3.83 18.20 -4.38
CA ASP A 26 -4.68 18.33 -5.57
C ASP A 26 -5.04 16.93 -6.12
N VAL A 27 -6.03 16.28 -5.51
CA VAL A 27 -6.65 15.06 -6.03
C VAL A 27 -7.34 15.45 -7.33
N LYS A 28 -6.76 15.03 -8.45
CA LYS A 28 -7.29 15.39 -9.77
C LYS A 28 -8.57 14.61 -10.11
N GLN A 29 -8.72 13.42 -9.52
CA GLN A 29 -9.87 12.57 -9.73
C GLN A 29 -9.94 11.50 -8.62
N SER A 30 -11.13 11.32 -8.04
CA SER A 30 -11.47 10.17 -7.21
C SER A 30 -12.70 9.53 -7.81
N ILE A 31 -12.60 8.25 -8.19
CA ILE A 31 -13.74 7.49 -8.71
C ILE A 31 -13.92 6.28 -7.80
N PRO A 32 -14.91 6.28 -6.89
CA PRO A 32 -15.36 5.07 -6.25
C PRO A 32 -16.13 4.27 -7.30
N GLN A 33 -15.47 3.28 -7.92
CA GLN A 33 -16.17 2.24 -8.67
C GLN A 33 -16.40 1.08 -7.70
N THR A 34 -17.55 0.44 -7.75
CA THR A 34 -17.88 -0.72 -6.92
C THR A 34 -16.73 -1.74 -6.89
N GLY A 35 -16.01 -1.80 -5.77
CA GLY A 35 -14.87 -2.69 -5.56
C GLY A 35 -13.48 -2.20 -6.01
N LEU A 36 -13.35 -0.99 -6.56
CA LEU A 36 -12.10 -0.44 -7.08
C LEU A 36 -11.98 1.05 -6.73
N HIS A 37 -10.99 1.41 -5.90
CA HIS A 37 -10.69 2.81 -5.61
C HIS A 37 -9.50 3.28 -6.44
N PHE A 38 -9.68 4.40 -7.14
CA PHE A 38 -8.64 5.06 -7.93
C PHE A 38 -8.49 6.51 -7.50
N ILE A 39 -7.24 6.92 -7.26
CA ILE A 39 -6.87 8.33 -7.12
C ILE A 39 -5.69 8.66 -8.03
N GLN A 40 -5.68 9.87 -8.57
CA GLN A 40 -4.51 10.45 -9.20
C GLN A 40 -4.02 11.64 -8.39
N ILE A 41 -2.73 11.63 -8.07
CA ILE A 41 -2.09 12.64 -7.24
C ILE A 41 -0.90 13.27 -7.96
N LYS A 42 -0.59 14.53 -7.64
CA LYS A 42 0.67 15.18 -8.05
C LYS A 42 1.61 15.26 -6.85
N ARG A 43 2.81 14.70 -6.99
CA ARG A 43 3.85 14.70 -5.95
C ARG A 43 5.21 14.95 -6.59
N LEU A 44 5.97 15.92 -6.08
CA LEU A 44 7.31 16.27 -6.57
C LEU A 44 7.35 16.43 -8.11
N GLU A 45 6.38 17.15 -8.67
CA GLU A 45 6.20 17.33 -10.13
C GLU A 45 5.86 16.06 -10.94
N GLN A 46 5.64 14.92 -10.29
CA GLN A 46 5.23 13.68 -10.94
C GLN A 46 3.73 13.40 -10.74
N LEU A 47 3.09 12.88 -11.79
CA LEU A 47 1.73 12.33 -11.70
C LEU A 47 1.81 10.85 -11.34
N ILE A 48 1.12 10.49 -10.26
CA ILE A 48 1.09 9.15 -9.70
C ILE A 48 -0.37 8.67 -9.69
N ASN A 49 -0.60 7.54 -10.35
CA ASN A 49 -1.86 6.82 -10.34
C ASN A 49 -1.82 5.78 -9.21
N ILE A 50 -2.78 5.81 -8.30
CA ILE A 50 -2.85 4.87 -7.19
C ILE A 50 -4.18 4.11 -7.30
N TRP A 51 -4.07 2.79 -7.35
CA TRP A 51 -5.23 1.88 -7.40
C TRP A 51 -5.27 1.02 -6.14
N GLU A 52 -6.38 1.01 -5.42
CA GLU A 52 -6.69 -0.05 -4.46
C GLU A 52 -7.16 -1.28 -5.24
N ALA A 53 -6.36 -2.32 -5.22
CA ALA A 53 -6.49 -3.46 -6.10
C ALA A 53 -6.67 -4.76 -5.31
N ASP A 54 -7.52 -5.63 -5.82
CA ASP A 54 -7.43 -7.05 -5.55
C ASP A 54 -6.42 -7.73 -6.50
N GLN A 55 -6.25 -9.05 -6.35
CA GLN A 55 -5.34 -9.81 -7.21
C GLN A 55 -5.77 -9.83 -8.69
N GLN A 56 -7.04 -9.58 -9.01
CA GLN A 56 -7.53 -9.59 -10.38
C GLN A 56 -7.00 -8.37 -11.14
N LEU A 57 -7.00 -7.19 -10.50
CA LEU A 57 -6.52 -5.96 -11.12
C LEU A 57 -5.02 -6.01 -11.48
N LEU A 58 -4.22 -6.74 -10.70
CA LEU A 58 -2.80 -6.96 -10.97
C LEU A 58 -2.61 -7.60 -12.36
N SER A 59 -3.47 -8.54 -12.73
CA SER A 59 -3.44 -9.21 -14.04
C SER A 59 -3.85 -8.30 -15.19
N ILE A 60 -4.57 -7.20 -14.94
CA ILE A 60 -4.95 -6.22 -15.95
C ILE A 60 -3.83 -5.20 -16.13
N LEU A 61 -3.19 -4.80 -15.03
CA LEU A 61 -2.21 -3.71 -15.03
C LEU A 61 -0.77 -4.18 -15.32
N LYS A 62 -0.44 -5.47 -15.12
CA LYS A 62 0.83 -6.15 -15.45
C LYS A 62 2.04 -5.23 -15.62
N ASP A 63 2.29 -4.77 -16.85
CA ASP A 63 3.51 -4.07 -17.26
C ASP A 63 3.48 -2.56 -16.97
N LYS A 64 2.35 -2.04 -16.49
CA LYS A 64 2.16 -0.62 -16.17
C LYS A 64 2.46 -0.31 -14.71
N ILE A 65 2.69 -1.32 -13.88
CA ILE A 65 2.87 -1.19 -12.42
C ILE A 65 4.33 -0.83 -12.12
N SER A 66 4.53 0.36 -11.55
CA SER A 66 5.83 0.82 -11.07
C SER A 66 6.19 0.20 -9.72
N GLY A 67 5.20 0.01 -8.84
CA GLY A 67 5.40 -0.65 -7.55
C GLY A 67 4.10 -1.04 -6.86
N VAL A 68 4.23 -1.86 -5.83
CA VAL A 68 3.12 -2.38 -5.02
C VAL A 68 3.32 -2.04 -3.54
N ILE A 69 2.28 -1.50 -2.93
CA ILE A 69 2.18 -1.26 -1.50
C ILE A 69 1.29 -2.36 -0.92
N LEU A 70 1.89 -3.28 -0.19
CA LEU A 70 1.18 -4.29 0.58
C LEU A 70 0.78 -3.70 1.93
N VAL A 71 -0.48 -3.90 2.33
CA VAL A 71 -1.03 -3.33 3.57
C VAL A 71 -1.51 -4.45 4.48
N VAL A 72 -1.09 -4.41 5.74
CA VAL A 72 -1.45 -5.39 6.77
C VAL A 72 -1.80 -4.72 8.09
N ASP A 73 -2.72 -5.31 8.82
CA ASP A 73 -2.90 -5.00 10.24
C ASP A 73 -1.92 -5.81 11.09
N SER A 74 -1.08 -5.14 11.89
CA SER A 74 -0.09 -5.80 12.76
C SER A 74 -0.73 -6.79 13.73
N GLU A 75 -1.94 -6.52 14.21
CA GLU A 75 -2.60 -7.37 15.21
C GLU A 75 -3.24 -8.62 14.58
N ASN A 76 -3.33 -8.68 13.25
CA ASN A 76 -4.00 -9.76 12.53
C ASN A 76 -3.01 -10.74 11.88
N VAL A 77 -2.64 -11.79 12.61
CA VAL A 77 -1.72 -12.84 12.14
C VAL A 77 -2.22 -13.53 10.87
N GLU A 78 -3.52 -13.72 10.70
CA GLU A 78 -4.07 -14.36 9.50
C GLU A 78 -3.77 -13.51 8.25
N GLN A 79 -3.87 -12.19 8.35
CA GLN A 79 -3.52 -11.30 7.25
C GLN A 79 -2.03 -11.40 6.89
N ILE A 80 -1.15 -11.52 7.88
CA ILE A 80 0.30 -11.71 7.67
C ILE A 80 0.56 -13.00 6.88
N VAL A 81 -0.09 -14.10 7.26
CA VAL A 81 0.01 -15.37 6.53
C VAL A 81 -0.53 -15.22 5.11
N GLN A 82 -1.71 -14.60 4.93
CA GLN A 82 -2.28 -14.36 3.61
C GLN A 82 -1.33 -13.54 2.72
N LEU A 83 -0.65 -12.53 3.26
CA LEU A 83 0.35 -11.75 2.52
C LEU A 83 1.50 -12.59 2.01
N TYR A 84 2.05 -13.43 2.89
CA TYR A 84 3.18 -14.30 2.55
C TYR A 84 2.79 -15.37 1.52
N GLU A 85 1.64 -16.03 1.72
CA GLU A 85 1.22 -17.17 0.90
C GLU A 85 0.53 -16.75 -0.41
N ASN A 86 -0.24 -15.65 -0.41
CA ASN A 86 -1.12 -15.32 -1.52
C ASN A 86 -0.71 -14.05 -2.28
N TYR A 87 -0.17 -13.03 -1.62
CA TYR A 87 0.14 -11.75 -2.28
C TYR A 87 1.57 -11.72 -2.81
N ILE A 88 2.56 -12.02 -1.96
CA ILE A 88 3.99 -12.00 -2.34
C ILE A 88 4.28 -12.83 -3.59
N PRO A 89 3.83 -14.10 -3.70
CA PRO A 89 4.22 -14.93 -4.84
C PRO A 89 3.79 -14.34 -6.19
N VAL A 90 2.69 -13.59 -6.19
CA VAL A 90 2.12 -12.96 -7.38
C VAL A 90 2.83 -11.64 -7.70
N ILE A 91 3.24 -10.87 -6.68
CA ILE A 91 3.86 -9.55 -6.88
C ILE A 91 5.40 -9.54 -6.85
N LYS A 92 6.06 -10.67 -6.54
CA LYS A 92 7.53 -10.74 -6.31
C LYS A 92 8.43 -10.22 -7.43
N LYS A 93 7.89 -10.03 -8.64
CA LYS A 93 8.60 -9.44 -9.78
C LYS A 93 8.56 -7.90 -9.80
N HIS A 94 7.71 -7.30 -8.99
CA HIS A 94 7.57 -5.85 -8.86
C HIS A 94 8.32 -5.36 -7.61
N LYS A 95 8.76 -4.09 -7.63
CA LYS A 95 9.20 -3.40 -6.42
C LYS A 95 8.01 -3.33 -5.46
N TYR A 96 8.22 -3.67 -4.19
CA TYR A 96 7.17 -3.58 -3.19
C TYR A 96 7.67 -3.13 -1.82
N ILE A 97 6.74 -2.58 -1.05
CA ILE A 97 6.85 -2.28 0.37
C ILE A 97 5.66 -2.90 1.11
N VAL A 98 5.88 -3.33 2.34
CA VAL A 98 4.83 -3.75 3.28
C VAL A 98 4.66 -2.63 4.29
N LEU A 99 3.47 -2.02 4.30
CA LEU A 99 3.05 -1.03 5.29
C LEU A 99 2.17 -1.72 6.34
N VAL A 100 2.59 -1.59 7.58
CA VAL A 100 1.95 -2.22 8.72
C VAL A 100 1.18 -1.16 9.50
N ASN A 101 -0.13 -1.34 9.60
CA ASN A 101 -1.03 -0.46 10.34
C ASN A 101 -1.04 -0.77 11.84
N GLN A 102 -1.33 0.24 12.66
CA GLN A 102 -1.58 0.14 14.12
C GLN A 102 -0.43 -0.42 14.98
N ILE A 103 0.81 0.00 14.74
CA ILE A 103 1.92 -0.43 15.61
C ILE A 103 1.85 0.35 16.93
N GLY A 104 1.13 -0.24 17.89
CA GLY A 104 0.99 0.23 19.26
C GLY A 104 1.37 -0.80 20.33
N SER A 105 1.32 -2.11 20.06
CA SER A 105 1.76 -3.10 21.07
C SER A 105 2.04 -4.52 20.52
N THR A 106 3.25 -5.02 20.77
CA THR A 106 3.65 -6.45 20.91
C THR A 106 3.82 -7.36 19.67
N LYS A 107 4.98 -8.06 19.62
CA LYS A 107 5.32 -9.39 19.05
C LYS A 107 4.98 -9.75 17.58
N ALA A 108 4.03 -9.09 16.92
CA ALA A 108 3.79 -9.27 15.49
C ALA A 108 4.88 -8.59 14.65
N ASP A 109 5.43 -7.49 15.18
CA ASP A 109 6.49 -6.68 14.60
C ASP A 109 7.71 -7.53 14.23
N ASP A 110 8.29 -8.28 15.18
CA ASP A 110 9.52 -9.05 14.93
C ASP A 110 9.33 -10.10 13.83
N ARG A 111 8.15 -10.72 13.76
CA ARG A 111 7.85 -11.73 12.72
C ARG A 111 7.70 -11.09 11.34
N LEU A 112 7.08 -9.91 11.26
CA LEU A 112 6.99 -9.16 10.02
C LEU A 112 8.38 -8.73 9.54
N PHE A 113 9.21 -8.16 10.42
CA PHE A 113 10.57 -7.76 10.06
C PHE A 113 11.49 -8.95 9.73
N GLN A 114 11.19 -10.17 10.22
CA GLN A 114 11.90 -11.39 9.84
C GLN A 114 11.46 -11.98 8.50
N LEU A 115 10.15 -11.91 8.19
CA LEU A 115 9.58 -12.53 6.99
C LEU A 115 9.72 -11.65 5.74
N PHE A 116 9.76 -10.34 5.92
CA PHE A 116 9.69 -9.38 4.82
C PHE A 116 10.89 -8.44 4.85
N LYS A 117 11.51 -8.20 3.68
CA LYS A 117 12.71 -7.35 3.57
C LYS A 117 12.42 -5.85 3.55
N ASN A 118 11.22 -5.47 3.11
CA ASN A 118 10.83 -4.07 2.87
C ASN A 118 9.60 -3.72 3.71
N VAL A 119 9.74 -3.68 5.03
CA VAL A 119 8.64 -3.39 5.96
C VAL A 119 8.80 -1.99 6.54
N GLN A 120 7.70 -1.23 6.58
CA GLN A 120 7.61 0.00 7.33
C GLN A 120 6.38 -0.01 8.21
N SER A 121 6.55 0.54 9.41
CA SER A 121 5.49 0.74 10.40
C SER A 121 4.85 2.10 10.21
N CYS A 122 3.52 2.18 10.26
CA CYS A 122 2.83 3.45 10.19
C CYS A 122 1.45 3.41 10.86
N ASP A 123 1.11 4.43 11.65
CA ASP A 123 -0.28 4.67 12.04
C ASP A 123 -0.97 5.49 10.93
N PHE A 124 -1.87 4.85 10.19
CA PHE A 124 -2.57 5.52 9.08
C PHE A 124 -3.50 6.65 9.54
N LYS A 125 -3.75 6.79 10.85
CA LYS A 125 -4.45 7.95 11.42
C LYS A 125 -3.53 9.17 11.57
N ASP A 126 -2.22 8.97 11.70
CA ASP A 126 -1.24 10.03 11.60
C ASP A 126 -0.86 10.24 10.12
N THR A 127 -1.61 11.12 9.47
CA THR A 127 -1.44 11.41 8.05
C THR A 127 -0.07 11.99 7.72
N SER A 128 0.61 12.66 8.66
CA SER A 128 1.90 13.30 8.40
C SER A 128 3.02 12.27 8.30
N SER A 129 3.08 11.33 9.26
CA SER A 129 4.06 10.24 9.20
C SER A 129 3.77 9.27 8.04
N THR A 130 2.49 8.97 7.79
CA THR A 130 2.05 8.16 6.66
C THR A 130 2.55 8.71 5.33
N ARG A 131 2.37 10.01 5.10
CA ARG A 131 2.80 10.66 3.86
C ARG A 131 4.31 10.68 3.73
N LYS A 132 5.05 10.94 4.81
CA LYS A 132 6.51 10.88 4.77
C LYS A 132 7.01 9.51 4.33
N ILE A 133 6.48 8.42 4.89
CA ILE A 133 6.86 7.05 4.51
C ILE A 133 6.52 6.77 3.04
N PHE A 134 5.33 7.21 2.61
CA PHE A 134 4.92 7.09 1.20
C PHE A 134 5.87 7.85 0.27
N ASP A 135 6.18 9.11 0.59
CA ASP A 135 7.06 9.97 -0.21
C ASP A 135 8.50 9.43 -0.26
N ASP A 136 9.05 8.99 0.88
CA ASP A 136 10.39 8.40 0.96
C ASP A 136 10.50 7.12 0.10
N TRP A 137 9.45 6.30 0.06
CA TRP A 137 9.45 5.09 -0.75
C TRP A 137 9.20 5.37 -2.24
N VAL A 138 8.19 6.20 -2.57
CA VAL A 138 7.74 6.40 -3.95
C VAL A 138 8.80 7.04 -4.84
N ILE A 139 9.69 7.86 -4.28
CA ILE A 139 10.85 8.44 -4.96
C ILE A 139 11.82 7.36 -5.47
N ASN A 140 11.89 6.22 -4.79
CA ASN A 140 12.84 5.14 -5.06
C ASN A 140 12.26 4.01 -5.93
N VAL A 141 11.00 4.13 -6.36
CA VAL A 141 10.25 3.12 -7.12
C VAL A 141 10.27 3.42 -8.61
#